data_AF-A0A834T8Z8-F1
#
_entry.id   AF-A0A834T8Z8-F1
#
_cell.length_a   1.000
_cell.length_b   1.000
_cell.length_c   1.000
_cell.angle_alpha   90.00
_cell.angle_beta   90.00
_cell.angle_gamma   90.00
#
_symmetry.space_group_name_H-M   'P 1'
#
loop_
_entity.id
_entity.type
_entity.pdbx_description
1 polymer ?
#
loop_
_entity_poly.entity_id
_entity_poly.type
_entity_poly.pdbx_seq_one_letter_code
_entity_poly.pdbx_strand_id
1 'polypeptide(L)'
;MLQKFSVNFSYFTVTFGANPNYCVESFYKEQLPNDLERVDMLFQKAREAGINIQCRSVSGEEISILILSGKYIAIALVDHSKLSHVWQDVHVPAIFCDNSGYTG
;
A
#
# COMPACT_ATOMS: atom_id res chain seq x y z
N MET A 1 -0.28 5.76 13.80
CA MET A 1 -0.30 7.20 13.41
C MET A 1 -1.72 7.68 13.15
N LEU A 2 -2.52 7.02 12.30
CA LEU A 2 -3.93 7.42 12.04
C LEU A 2 -4.84 7.39 13.27
N GLN A 3 -4.66 6.40 14.17
CA GLN A 3 -5.35 6.34 15.45
C GLN A 3 -5.15 7.58 16.34
N LYS A 4 -3.98 8.25 16.27
CA LYS A 4 -3.72 9.47 17.04
C LYS A 4 -4.59 10.65 16.58
N PHE A 5 -5.09 10.58 15.35
CA PHE A 5 -5.99 11.57 14.76
C PHE A 5 -7.45 11.12 14.80
N SER A 6 -7.77 10.07 15.57
CA SER A 6 -9.12 9.50 15.67
C SER A 6 -9.72 9.09 14.32
N VAL A 7 -8.87 8.77 13.34
CA VAL A 7 -9.31 8.27 12.04
C VAL A 7 -9.56 6.78 12.17
N ASN A 8 -10.79 6.37 11.90
CA ASN A 8 -11.13 4.95 11.75
C ASN A 8 -10.56 4.44 10.43
N PHE A 9 -9.85 3.31 10.47
CA PHE A 9 -9.30 2.67 9.29
C PHE A 9 -9.45 1.16 9.34
N SER A 10 -9.45 0.55 8.16
CA SER A 10 -9.46 -0.90 7.99
C SER A 10 -8.43 -1.28 6.93
N TYR A 11 -7.75 -2.40 7.15
CA TYR A 11 -6.74 -2.94 6.25
C TYR A 11 -7.25 -4.23 5.62
N PHE A 12 -7.28 -4.28 4.29
CA PHE A 12 -7.76 -5.43 3.53
C PHE A 12 -6.58 -6.05 2.78
N THR A 13 -6.40 -7.36 2.93
CA THR A 13 -5.35 -8.12 2.26
C THR A 13 -5.83 -9.55 1.99
N VAL A 14 -5.31 -10.22 0.98
CA VAL A 14 -5.58 -11.65 0.72
C VAL A 14 -4.58 -12.57 1.40
N THR A 15 -3.52 -12.01 1.97
CA THR A 15 -2.45 -12.74 2.66
C THR A 15 -2.15 -12.06 3.98
N PHE A 16 -2.22 -12.83 5.06
CA PHE A 16 -1.62 -12.45 6.34
C PHE A 16 -0.18 -12.90 6.35
N GLY A 17 0.69 -12.08 6.93
CA GLY A 17 2.12 -12.34 6.90
C GLY A 17 2.75 -11.97 5.56
N ALA A 18 4.00 -12.40 5.39
CA ALA A 18 4.65 -12.38 4.09
C ALA A 18 4.10 -13.55 3.23
N ASN A 19 4.00 -13.35 1.91
CA ASN A 19 3.53 -14.41 1.02
C ASN A 19 4.65 -15.44 0.81
N PRO A 20 4.51 -16.71 1.29
CA PRO A 20 5.58 -17.70 1.21
C PRO A 20 5.90 -18.14 -0.22
N ASN A 21 4.99 -17.89 -1.18
CA ASN A 21 5.20 -18.25 -2.59
C ASN A 21 6.35 -17.47 -3.25
N TYR A 22 6.84 -16.40 -2.62
CA TYR A 22 8.03 -15.67 -3.08
C TYR A 22 9.35 -16.40 -2.77
N CYS A 23 9.32 -17.58 -2.15
CA CYS A 23 10.52 -18.36 -1.86
C CYS A 23 11.30 -18.80 -3.11
N VAL A 24 10.63 -18.85 -4.26
CA VAL A 24 11.23 -19.22 -5.56
C VAL A 24 12.01 -18.07 -6.18
N GLU A 25 11.76 -16.84 -5.75
CA GLU A 25 12.44 -15.64 -6.23
C GLU A 25 13.81 -15.51 -5.55
N SER A 26 14.87 -15.50 -6.35
CA SER A 26 16.26 -15.42 -5.85
C SER A 26 16.49 -14.22 -4.94
N PHE A 27 15.83 -13.10 -5.23
CA PHE A 27 15.89 -11.87 -4.43
C PHE A 27 15.38 -12.06 -3.00
N TYR A 28 14.31 -12.84 -2.80
CA TYR A 28 13.67 -13.00 -1.49
C TYR A 28 14.15 -14.22 -0.72
N LYS A 29 14.77 -15.20 -1.40
CA LYS A 29 15.07 -16.53 -0.88
C LYS A 29 15.76 -16.56 0.49
N GLU A 30 16.79 -15.73 0.69
CA GLU A 30 17.59 -15.74 1.92
C GLU A 30 16.88 -15.06 3.09
N GLN A 31 16.12 -13.99 2.82
CA GLN A 31 15.53 -13.14 3.85
C GLN A 31 14.09 -13.51 4.18
N LEU A 32 13.41 -14.26 3.29
CA LEU A 32 12.00 -14.62 3.44
C LEU A 32 11.66 -15.33 4.76
N PRO A 33 12.47 -16.27 5.29
CA PRO A 33 12.16 -16.90 6.59
C PRO A 33 12.08 -15.88 7.73
N ASN A 34 13.02 -14.94 7.79
CA ASN A 34 13.02 -13.87 8.79
C ASN A 34 11.87 -12.90 8.57
N ASP A 35 11.55 -12.59 7.30
CA ASP A 35 10.44 -11.71 6.96
C ASP A 35 9.07 -12.32 7.27
N LEU A 36 8.90 -13.63 7.14
CA LEU A 36 7.68 -14.32 7.56
C LEU A 36 7.39 -14.07 9.04
N GLU A 37 8.33 -14.41 9.93
CA GLU A 37 8.17 -14.22 11.38
C GLU A 37 7.97 -12.75 11.74
N ARG A 38 8.77 -11.86 11.13
CA ARG A 38 8.72 -10.43 11.40
C ARG A 38 7.38 -9.82 10.98
N VAL A 39 6.88 -10.17 9.80
CA VAL A 39 5.61 -9.62 9.29
C VAL A 39 4.43 -10.20 10.05
N ASP A 40 4.45 -11.48 10.42
CA ASP A 40 3.42 -12.07 11.29
C ASP A 40 3.32 -11.36 12.64
N MET A 41 4.46 -11.08 13.28
CA MET A 41 4.50 -10.28 14.51
C MET A 41 3.90 -8.88 14.30
N LEU A 42 4.13 -8.24 13.15
CA LEU A 42 3.55 -6.93 12.84
C LEU A 42 2.02 -7.00 12.68
N PHE A 43 1.49 -8.04 12.02
CA PHE A 43 0.05 -8.26 11.93
C PHE A 43 -0.57 -8.47 13.31
N GLN A 44 0.10 -9.23 14.18
CA GLN A 44 -0.36 -9.46 15.54
C GLN A 44 -0.39 -8.17 16.37
N LYS A 45 0.70 -7.40 16.35
CA LYS A 45 0.76 -6.08 17.03
C LYS A 45 -0.28 -5.10 16.49
N ALA A 46 -0.54 -5.12 15.18
CA ALA A 46 -1.56 -4.28 14.57
C ALA A 46 -2.97 -4.61 15.08
N ARG A 47 -3.31 -5.90 15.20
CA ARG A 47 -4.58 -6.34 15.81
C ARG A 47 -4.68 -5.94 17.27
N GLU A 48 -3.62 -6.13 18.06
CA GLU A 48 -3.56 -5.72 19.46
C GLU A 48 -3.74 -4.21 19.63
N ALA A 49 -3.23 -3.42 18.68
CA ALA A 49 -3.47 -1.99 18.62
C ALA A 49 -4.89 -1.61 18.16
N GLY A 50 -5.77 -2.57 17.87
CA GLY A 50 -7.16 -2.33 17.45
C GLY A 50 -7.32 -1.99 15.97
N ILE A 51 -6.36 -2.36 15.12
CA ILE A 51 -6.50 -2.20 13.67
C ILE A 51 -7.43 -3.28 13.13
N ASN A 52 -8.50 -2.88 12.43
CA ASN A 52 -9.40 -3.81 11.77
C ASN A 52 -8.74 -4.38 10.51
N ILE A 53 -8.22 -5.61 10.61
CA ILE A 53 -7.57 -6.30 9.50
C ILE A 53 -8.51 -7.39 8.95
N GLN A 54 -8.81 -7.35 7.66
CA GLN A 54 -9.69 -8.29 6.99
C GLN A 54 -8.94 -9.09 5.91
N CYS A 55 -9.07 -10.43 5.95
CA CYS A 55 -8.49 -11.32 4.95
C CYS A 55 -9.44 -11.48 3.75
N ARG A 56 -9.54 -10.47 2.89
CA ARG A 56 -10.37 -10.53 1.69
C ARG A 56 -9.89 -9.54 0.63
N SER A 57 -10.20 -9.87 -0.62
CA SER A 57 -10.16 -8.90 -1.71
C SER A 57 -11.29 -7.90 -1.57
N VAL A 58 -11.06 -6.68 -2.06
CA VAL A 58 -12.08 -5.65 -2.25
C VAL A 58 -12.36 -5.54 -3.74
N SER A 59 -13.63 -5.59 -4.13
CA SER A 59 -14.02 -5.49 -5.53
C SER A 59 -13.93 -4.06 -6.07
N GLY A 60 -13.90 -3.92 -7.40
CA GLY A 60 -13.94 -2.61 -8.04
C GLY A 60 -15.22 -1.84 -7.72
N GLU A 61 -16.35 -2.54 -7.60
CA GLU A 61 -17.64 -1.98 -7.22
C GLU A 61 -17.62 -1.44 -5.79
N GLU A 62 -17.06 -2.19 -4.84
CA GLU A 62 -16.89 -1.72 -3.45
C GLU A 62 -16.03 -0.45 -3.39
N ILE A 63 -14.90 -0.44 -4.11
CA ILE A 63 -14.04 0.75 -4.22
C ILE A 63 -14.81 1.93 -4.83
N SER A 64 -15.58 1.68 -5.88
CA SER A 64 -16.37 2.72 -6.56
C SER A 64 -17.40 3.34 -5.62
N ILE A 65 -18.11 2.52 -4.84
CA ILE A 65 -19.07 2.99 -3.84
C ILE A 65 -18.38 3.88 -2.79
N LEU A 66 -17.21 3.48 -2.31
CA LEU A 66 -16.45 4.26 -1.34
C LEU A 66 -16.04 5.63 -1.91
N ILE A 67 -15.52 5.68 -3.14
CA ILE A 67 -15.12 6.92 -3.80
C ILE A 67 -16.33 7.84 -4.02
N LEU A 68 -17.43 7.29 -4.55
CA LEU A 68 -18.65 8.05 -4.85
C LEU A 68 -19.35 8.57 -3.59
N SER A 69 -19.07 8.01 -2.42
CA SER A 69 -19.62 8.51 -1.15
C SER A 69 -19.12 9.91 -0.77
N GLY A 70 -18.03 10.40 -1.38
CA GLY A 70 -17.40 11.69 -1.06
C GLY A 70 -16.70 11.74 0.32
N LYS A 71 -16.66 10.61 1.05
CA LYS A 71 -16.06 10.51 2.39
C LYS A 71 -14.59 10.10 2.37
N TYR A 72 -14.10 9.61 1.23
CA TYR A 72 -12.78 9.00 1.10
C TYR A 72 -11.98 9.65 -0.04
N ILE A 73 -10.67 9.77 0.16
CA ILE A 73 -9.71 10.12 -0.88
C ILE A 73 -9.08 8.83 -1.38
N ALA A 74 -9.06 8.63 -2.70
CA ALA A 74 -8.39 7.49 -3.32
C ALA A 74 -6.93 7.85 -3.62
N ILE A 75 -6.01 7.03 -3.11
CA ILE A 75 -4.59 7.08 -3.44
C ILE A 75 -4.23 5.68 -3.96
N ALA A 76 -3.68 5.61 -5.17
CA ALA A 76 -3.31 4.36 -5.81
C ALA A 76 -1.81 4.31 -6.08
N LEU A 77 -1.19 3.16 -5.81
CA LEU A 77 0.17 2.87 -6.23
C LEU A 77 0.14 2.38 -7.68
N VAL A 78 0.97 2.97 -8.51
CA VAL A 78 1.09 2.61 -9.93
C VAL A 78 2.54 2.40 -10.29
N ASP A 79 2.78 1.51 -11.26
CA ASP A 79 4.11 1.28 -11.80
C ASP A 79 4.54 2.51 -12.61
N HIS A 80 5.75 3.00 -12.35
CA HIS A 80 6.33 4.15 -13.05
C HIS A 80 6.33 3.96 -14.57
N SER A 81 6.61 2.75 -15.05
CA SER A 81 6.60 2.44 -16.50
C SER A 81 5.23 2.62 -17.16
N LYS A 82 4.14 2.54 -16.39
CA LYS A 82 2.78 2.75 -16.91
C LYS A 82 2.44 4.23 -17.02
N LEU A 83 3.15 5.09 -16.28
CA LEU A 83 2.95 6.54 -16.30
C LEU A 83 3.86 7.25 -17.30
N SER A 84 5.04 6.69 -17.64
CA SER A 84 6.04 7.36 -18.49
C SER A 84 5.52 7.76 -19.88
N HIS A 85 4.56 7.02 -20.43
CA HIS A 85 3.92 7.36 -21.71
C HIS A 85 2.84 8.43 -21.59
N VAL A 86 2.16 8.53 -20.44
CA VAL A 86 1.07 9.50 -20.22
C VAL A 86 1.61 10.92 -20.03
N TRP A 87 2.82 11.06 -19.48
CA TRP A 87 3.46 12.35 -19.22
C TRP A 87 4.07 13.00 -20.47
N GLN A 88 4.11 12.30 -21.62
CA GLN A 88 4.53 12.88 -22.90
C GLN A 88 3.40 13.65 -23.59
N ASP A 89 2.13 13.30 -23.32
CA ASP A 89 0.97 13.93 -23.96
C ASP A 89 0.30 15.04 -23.13
N VAL A 90 0.71 15.21 -21.87
CA VAL A 90 0.23 16.32 -21.03
C VAL A 90 1.32 17.37 -20.92
N HIS A 91 1.28 18.36 -21.81
CA HIS A 91 1.99 19.62 -21.60
C HIS A 91 1.37 20.35 -20.40
N VAL A 92 1.82 20.02 -19.19
CA VAL A 92 1.66 20.89 -18.03
C VAL A 92 2.72 21.99 -18.14
N PRO A 93 2.38 23.30 -18.06
CA PRO A 93 3.39 24.34 -18.00
C PRO A 93 4.27 24.06 -16.77
N ALA A 94 5.56 23.86 -17.00
CA ALA A 94 6.52 23.49 -15.97
C ALA A 94 6.57 24.58 -14.89
N ILE A 95 6.02 24.27 -13.71
CA ILE A 95 6.50 24.91 -12.48
C ILE A 95 7.69 24.07 -12.05
N PHE A 96 8.87 24.45 -12.55
CA PHE A 96 10.14 23.99 -12.02
C PHE A 96 10.20 24.36 -10.54
N CYS A 97 10.09 23.36 -9.66
CA CYS A 97 10.66 23.42 -8.33
C CYS A 97 11.76 22.37 -8.29
N ASP A 98 12.97 22.84 -8.56
CA ASP A 98 14.19 22.05 -8.48
C ASP A 98 14.38 21.45 -7.07
N ASN A 99 14.93 20.24 -7.08
CA ASN A 99 15.28 19.37 -5.96
C ASN A 99 15.94 20.06 -4.76
N SER A 100 15.66 19.54 -3.55
CA SER A 100 16.75 19.00 -2.73
C SER A 100 16.24 18.13 -1.56
N GLY A 101 16.62 16.84 -1.58
CA GLY A 101 17.00 16.11 -0.37
C GLY A 101 15.95 15.20 0.28
N TYR A 102 15.85 13.96 -0.20
CA TYR A 102 15.43 12.84 0.65
C TYR A 102 16.62 11.87 0.75
N THR A 103 17.25 11.82 1.91
CA THR A 103 18.15 10.72 2.31
C THR A 103 17.31 9.64 2.97
N GLY A 104 17.58 8.39 2.59
CA GLY A 104 16.83 7.21 3.01
C GLY A 104 16.87 6.88 4.50
#